data_AF-A0A7W1CRE9-F1
#
_entry.id   AF-A0A7W1CRE9-F1
#
_cell.length_a   1.000
_cell.length_b   1.000
_cell.length_c   1.000
_cell.angle_alpha   90.00
_cell.angle_beta   90.00
_cell.angle_gamma   90.00
#
_symmetry.space_group_name_H-M   'P 1'
#
loop_
_entity.id
_entity.type
_entity.pdbx_description
1 polymer ?
#
loop_
_entity_poly.entity_id
_entity_poly.type
_entity_poly.pdbx_seq_one_letter_code
_entity_poly.pdbx_strand_id
1 'polypeptide(L)' 'EQIARLDHVDRSLTLLMLDGLSYREMADTLGISESHVGVKINRIKNHLKSLTKEEQPHGVC' A
#
# COMPACT_ATOMS: atom_id res chain seq x y z
N GLU A 1 6.17 14.61 -7.44
CA GLU A 1 5.24 14.47 -8.58
C GLU A 1 4.36 13.20 -8.61
N GLN A 2 4.88 11.96 -8.57
CA GLN A 2 4.03 10.77 -8.88
C GLN A 2 3.14 10.27 -7.71
N ILE A 3 3.56 10.48 -6.46
CA ILE A 3 2.77 10.15 -5.26
C ILE A 3 1.50 11.03 -5.18
N ALA A 4 1.47 12.18 -5.86
CA ALA A 4 0.32 13.08 -5.91
C ALA A 4 -0.85 12.56 -6.76
N ARG A 5 -0.63 11.50 -7.55
CA ARG A 5 -1.68 10.84 -8.34
C ARG A 5 -2.36 9.70 -7.58
N LEU A 6 -1.82 9.33 -6.42
CA LEU A 6 -2.46 8.37 -5.53
C LEU A 6 -3.58 9.07 -4.77
N ASP A 7 -4.71 8.36 -4.63
CA ASP A 7 -5.84 8.82 -3.84
C ASP A 7 -5.40 9.12 -2.39
N HIS A 8 -6.11 10.00 -1.71
CA HIS A 8 -5.76 10.44 -0.34
C HIS A 8 -5.53 9.25 0.60
N VAL A 9 -6.36 8.20 0.46
CA VAL A 9 -6.26 6.98 1.27
C VAL A 9 -4.99 6.19 0.94
N ASP A 10 -4.63 6.07 -0.33
CA ASP A 10 -3.45 5.29 -0.76
C ASP A 10 -2.16 5.99 -0.34
N ARG A 11 -2.15 7.32 -0.31
CA ARG A 11 -1.05 8.14 0.22
C ARG A 11 -0.85 7.92 1.72
N SER A 12 -1.92 8.03 2.51
CA SER A 12 -1.86 7.77 3.96
C SER A 12 -1.38 6.35 4.24
N LEU A 13 -1.93 5.37 3.53
CA LEU A 13 -1.56 3.96 3.66
C LEU A 13 -0.10 3.70 3.29
N THR A 14 0.45 4.41 2.29
CA THR A 14 1.87 4.32 1.93
C THR A 14 2.76 4.89 3.03
N LEU A 15 2.37 6.01 3.65
CA LEU A 15 3.13 6.61 4.76
C LEU A 15 3.14 5.68 5.98
N LEU A 16 1.98 5.16 6.38
CA LEU A 16 1.86 4.22 7.50
C LEU A 16 2.67 2.93 7.26
N MET A 17 2.72 2.46 6.01
CA MET A 17 3.55 1.31 5.62
C MET A 17 5.05 1.62 5.74
N LEU A 18 5.48 2.86 5.41
CA LEU A 18 6.87 3.30 5.55
C LEU A 18 7.27 3.49 7.02
N ASP A 19 6.31 3.85 7.88
CA ASP A 19 6.47 3.90 9.33
C ASP A 19 6.55 2.50 9.97
N GLY A 20 6.34 1.43 9.19
CA GLY A 20 6.46 0.04 9.64
C GLY A 20 5.27 -0.48 10.43
N LEU A 21 4.12 0.20 10.34
CA LEU A 21 2.89 -0.23 11.01
C LEU A 21 2.37 -1.55 10.45
N SER A 22 1.73 -2.34 11.31
CA SER A 22 1.08 -3.58 10.91
C SER A 22 -0.20 -3.31 10.11
N TYR A 23 -0.65 -4.30 9.34
CA TYR A 23 -1.88 -4.16 8.53
C TYR A 23 -3.11 -3.89 9.38
N ARG A 24 -3.12 -4.42 10.61
CA ARG A 24 -4.16 -4.18 11.61
C ARG A 24 -4.20 -2.74 12.09
N GLU A 25 -3.04 -2.19 12.46
CA GLU A 25 -2.95 -0.80 12.90
C GLU A 25 -3.32 0.17 11.78
N MET A 26 -2.94 -0.13 10.54
CA MET A 26 -3.34 0.64 9.37
C MET A 26 -4.85 0.56 9.13
N ALA A 27 -5.45 -0.62 9.30
CA ALA A 27 -6.89 -0.85 9.19
C ALA A 27 -7.66 -0.03 10.24
N ASP A 28 -7.24 -0.12 11.50
CA ASP A 28 -7.84 0.60 12.62
C ASP A 28 -7.68 2.13 12.46
N THR A 29 -6.51 2.60 12.02
CA THR A 29 -6.23 4.02 11.80
C THR A 29 -7.06 4.62 10.66
N LEU A 30 -7.23 3.87 9.56
CA LEU A 30 -7.96 4.32 8.38
C LEU A 30 -9.46 3.99 8.43
N GLY A 31 -9.92 3.26 9.45
CA GLY A 31 -11.31 2.83 9.58
C GLY A 31 -11.76 1.87 8.48
N ILE A 32 -10.84 1.09 7.91
CA ILE A 32 -11.10 0.09 6.86
C ILE A 32 -10.69 -1.30 7.35
N SER A 33 -11.12 -2.37 6.67
CA SER A 33 -10.71 -3.72 7.06
C SER A 33 -9.27 -4.03 6.63
N GLU A 34 -8.60 -4.93 7.36
CA GLU A 34 -7.26 -5.45 7.00
C GLU A 34 -7.21 -6.01 5.57
N SER A 35 -8.29 -6.68 5.13
CA SER A 35 -8.39 -7.19 3.77
C SER A 35 -8.36 -6.04 2.74
N HIS A 36 -9.04 -4.94 3.04
CA HIS A 36 -9.06 -3.76 2.17
C HIS A 36 -7.68 -3.06 2.14
N VAL A 37 -6.98 -3.01 3.28
CA VAL A 37 -5.57 -2.57 3.37
C VAL A 37 -4.68 -3.44 2.47
N GLY A 38 -4.78 -4.76 2.58
CA GLY A 38 -3.98 -5.69 1.77
C GLY A 38 -4.20 -5.50 0.26
N VAL A 39 -5.46 -5.33 -0.17
CA VAL A 39 -5.80 -5.06 -1.58
C VAL A 39 -5.21 -3.72 -2.04
N LYS A 40 -5.29 -2.67 -1.22
CA LYS A 40 -4.72 -1.36 -1.53
C LYS A 40 -3.20 -1.40 -1.61
N ILE A 41 -2.51 -2.03 -0.66
CA ILE A 41 -1.05 -2.23 -0.72
C ILE A 41 -0.68 -2.98 -2.00
N ASN A 42 -1.40 -4.04 -2.34
CA ASN A 42 -1.12 -4.81 -3.55
C ASN A 42 -1.31 -3.96 -4.83
N ARG A 43 -2.33 -3.11 -4.88
CA ARG A 43 -2.55 -2.15 -5.98
C ARG A 43 -1.42 -1.12 -6.07
N ILE A 44 -1.01 -0.54 -4.94
CA ILE A 44 0.10 0.44 -4.88
C ILE A 44 1.39 -0.23 -5.36
N LYS A 45 1.70 -1.43 -4.86
CA LYS A 45 2.85 -2.23 -5.32
C LYS A 45 2.79 -2.52 -6.82
N ASN A 46 1.63 -2.90 -7.34
CA ASN A 46 1.45 -3.15 -8.78
C ASN A 46 1.58 -1.87 -9.62
N HIS A 47 1.10 -0.74 -9.12
CA HIS A 47 1.24 0.55 -9.78
C HIS A 47 2.71 0.97 -9.86
N LEU A 48 3.44 0.84 -8.74
CA LEU A 48 4.89 1.06 -8.69
C LEU A 48 5.64 0.11 -9.63
N LYS A 49 5.33 -1.20 -9.60
CA LYS A 49 5.89 -2.20 -10.52
C LYS A 49 5.60 -1.92 -11.99
N SER A 50 4.45 -1.35 -12.32
CA SER A 50 4.14 -0.98 -13.70
C SER A 50 4.99 0.21 -14.17
N LEU A 51 5.43 1.07 -13.25
CA LEU A 51 6.27 2.23 -13.53
C LEU A 51 7.76 1.84 -13.60
N THR A 52 8.18 0.92 -12.74
CA THR A 52 9.49 0.26 -12.77
C THR A 52 9.32 -1.18 -13.23
N LYS A 53 9.30 -1.42 -14.55
CA LYS A 53 9.54 -2.80 -15.03
C LYS A 53 10.85 -3.30 -14.37
N GLU A 54 10.78 -4.50 -13.79
CA GLU A 54 11.81 -5.24 -13.04
C GLU A 54 11.81 -5.06 -11.51
N GLU A 55 11.17 -6.02 -10.82
CA GLU A 55 11.73 -6.87 -9.73
C GLU A 55 10.62 -7.38 -8.78
N GLN A 56 10.36 -8.69 -8.93
CA GLN A 56 9.97 -9.73 -7.96
C GLN A 56 8.72 -9.57 -7.04
N PRO A 57 7.82 -10.57 -7.01
CA PRO A 57 6.74 -10.69 -6.02
C PRO A 57 7.25 -11.46 -4.79
N HIS A 58 7.45 -10.77 -3.66
CA HIS A 58 7.54 -11.47 -2.38
C HIS A 58 6.12 -11.64 -1.81
N GLY A 59 5.41 -12.63 -2.35
CA GLY A 59 4.30 -13.26 -1.66
C GLY A 59 4.91 -14.25 -0.68
N VAL A 60 4.79 -13.96 0.61
CA VAL A 60 5.17 -14.87 1.69
C VAL A 60 4.22 -16.08 1.60
N CYS A 61 4.80 -17.26 1.46
CA CYS A 61 4.13 -18.56 1.58
C CYS A 61 3.66 -18.81 3.01
#